data_AF-A0A5C7R8Z0-F1
#
_entry.id   AF-A0A5C7R8Z0-F1
#
_cell.length_a   1.000
_cell.length_b   1.000
_cell.length_c   1.000
_cell.angle_alpha   90.00
_cell.angle_beta   90.00
_cell.angle_gamma   90.00
#
_symmetry.space_group_name_H-M   'P 1'
#
loop_
_entity.id
_entity.type
_entity.pdbx_description
1 polymer ?
#
loop_
_entity_poly.entity_id
_entity_poly.type
_entity_poly.pdbx_seq_one_letter_code
_entity_poly.pdbx_strand_id
1 'polypeptide(L)'
;MQRKHILAIALAAATMASIAVYAQKSTLAEIDSPQARTADLPPSAAQKRLSMRASDLNKSKAAAPAALRGPASAAVTVEDVGDVESFGRQVIYLGLTSAFVTLEETCPSPSPSPDQFCQPLNPAVGGLTAFSFEDMARIKLPGKSTHSLLCYWFSPLLTTSYSNPTGSRVTGLMRYTPTLTVKNPVLDDPALVDPSTGVPFGGQLLTSMTSSEIFQVPLEPGVAFTERTRDSTVCMAGLLSKRALIENYGLTEAQATEFFKNPTTVSLNVIGSARYVDFVGLTMGLRIVGDKR
;
A
#
# COMPACT_ATOMS: atom_id res chain seq x y z
N MET A 1 74.92 -35.30 10.34
CA MET A 1 73.92 -34.28 9.94
C MET A 1 72.55 -34.93 9.67
N GLN A 2 71.87 -35.51 10.67
CA GLN A 2 70.63 -36.29 10.38
C GLN A 2 69.49 -36.13 11.40
N ARG A 3 69.72 -35.55 12.57
CA ARG A 3 68.67 -35.33 13.58
C ARG A 3 67.91 -33.99 13.46
N LYS A 4 68.46 -33.01 12.74
CA LYS A 4 67.84 -31.68 12.62
C LYS A 4 66.74 -31.60 11.54
N HIS A 5 66.74 -32.52 10.57
CA HIS A 5 65.74 -32.51 9.50
C HIS A 5 64.44 -33.24 9.86
N ILE A 6 64.48 -34.19 10.80
CA ILE A 6 63.27 -34.92 11.23
C ILE A 6 62.35 -34.04 12.10
N LEU A 7 62.94 -33.17 12.91
CA LEU A 7 62.18 -32.26 13.78
C LEU A 7 61.48 -31.13 13.00
N ALA A 8 62.09 -30.68 11.89
CA ALA A 8 61.50 -29.67 11.01
C ALA A 8 60.29 -30.21 10.22
N ILE A 9 60.33 -31.48 9.81
CA ILE A 9 59.23 -32.12 9.08
C ILE A 9 58.06 -32.44 10.04
N ALA A 10 58.34 -32.85 11.28
CA ALA A 10 57.30 -33.10 12.27
C ALA A 10 56.55 -31.81 12.68
N LEU A 11 57.24 -30.67 12.77
CA LEU A 11 56.58 -29.39 13.07
C LEU A 11 55.72 -28.87 11.92
N ALA A 12 56.13 -29.11 10.67
CA ALA A 12 55.36 -28.70 9.49
C ALA A 12 54.09 -29.56 9.27
N ALA A 13 54.13 -30.85 9.63
CA ALA A 13 52.95 -31.72 9.58
C ALA A 13 51.91 -31.36 10.67
N ALA A 14 52.36 -30.97 11.87
CA ALA A 14 51.47 -30.57 12.96
C ALA A 14 50.77 -29.22 12.68
N THR A 15 51.45 -28.26 12.04
CA THR A 15 50.82 -26.98 11.69
C THR A 15 49.84 -27.11 10.53
N MET A 16 50.11 -27.96 9.52
CA MET A 16 49.14 -28.21 8.44
C MET A 16 47.92 -29.02 8.87
N ALA A 17 48.06 -29.96 9.82
CA ALA A 17 46.91 -30.66 10.40
C ALA A 17 46.03 -29.72 11.26
N SER A 18 46.64 -28.74 11.94
CA SER A 18 45.91 -27.74 12.73
C SER A 18 45.11 -26.77 11.85
N ILE A 19 45.65 -26.38 10.70
CA ILE A 19 44.97 -25.51 9.72
C ILE A 19 43.89 -26.29 8.97
N ALA A 20 44.09 -27.57 8.65
CA ALA A 20 43.06 -28.40 8.03
C ALA A 20 41.86 -28.63 8.98
N VAL A 21 42.08 -28.86 10.28
CA VAL A 21 40.98 -29.02 11.25
C VAL A 21 40.26 -27.70 11.55
N TYR A 22 40.93 -26.54 11.43
CA TYR A 22 40.28 -25.22 11.57
C TYR A 22 39.59 -24.76 10.29
N ALA A 23 40.10 -25.13 9.10
CA ALA A 23 39.48 -24.83 7.80
C ALA A 23 38.31 -25.77 7.45
N GLN A 24 38.27 -26.99 8.00
CA GLN A 24 37.11 -27.89 7.84
C GLN A 24 35.98 -27.59 8.83
N LYS A 25 36.21 -26.71 9.82
CA LYS A 25 35.18 -26.18 10.73
C LYS A 25 34.61 -24.81 10.31
N SER A 26 35.02 -24.27 9.17
CA SER A 26 34.41 -23.07 8.58
C SER A 26 33.46 -23.37 7.40
N THR A 27 33.02 -24.62 7.23
CA THR A 27 31.64 -24.82 6.77
C THR A 27 30.77 -24.28 7.89
N LEU A 28 30.31 -23.06 7.71
CA LEU A 28 29.28 -22.41 8.51
C LEU A 28 28.20 -23.46 8.80
N ALA A 29 28.28 -24.05 9.99
CA ALA A 29 27.12 -24.53 10.68
C ALA A 29 26.28 -23.27 10.85
N GLU A 30 25.36 -23.06 9.90
CA GLU A 30 24.27 -22.13 10.02
C GLU A 30 23.60 -22.51 11.34
N ILE A 31 23.93 -21.75 12.38
CA ILE A 31 23.23 -21.80 13.64
C ILE A 31 21.82 -21.38 13.27
N ASP A 32 20.96 -22.37 13.06
CA ASP A 32 19.52 -22.23 12.91
C ASP A 32 18.96 -21.73 14.25
N SER A 33 19.27 -20.46 14.54
CA SER A 33 18.52 -19.69 15.50
C SER A 33 17.18 -19.46 14.83
N PRO A 34 16.04 -19.82 15.46
CA PRO A 34 14.73 -19.50 14.93
C PRO A 34 14.57 -17.98 14.92
N GLN A 35 15.10 -17.34 13.89
CA GLN A 35 14.75 -15.97 13.55
C GLN A 35 13.31 -16.02 13.09
N ALA A 36 12.45 -15.26 13.75
CA ALA A 36 11.13 -14.97 13.24
C ALA A 36 11.30 -14.30 11.86
N ARG A 37 11.15 -15.07 10.79
CA ARG A 37 11.17 -14.58 9.42
C ARG A 37 9.77 -14.09 9.07
N THR A 38 9.69 -12.91 8.47
CA THR A 38 8.42 -12.28 8.06
C THR A 38 7.72 -13.13 7.00
N ALA A 39 6.39 -13.08 6.97
CA ALA A 39 5.51 -13.93 6.15
C ALA A 39 5.66 -13.76 4.63
N ASP A 40 6.49 -12.82 4.18
CA ASP A 40 6.63 -12.43 2.77
C ASP A 40 7.75 -13.17 2.03
N LEU A 41 8.47 -14.08 2.70
CA LEU A 41 9.46 -14.95 2.04
C LEU A 41 8.81 -16.26 1.56
N PRO A 42 9.10 -16.73 0.33
CA PRO A 42 8.52 -17.96 -0.19
C PRO A 42 8.93 -19.17 0.68
N PRO A 43 7.97 -20.04 1.07
CA PRO A 43 8.25 -21.11 2.02
C PRO A 43 9.21 -22.14 1.44
N SER A 44 10.15 -22.59 2.26
CA SER A 44 11.07 -23.68 1.91
C SER A 44 10.32 -24.98 1.60
N ALA A 45 10.92 -25.87 0.83
CA ALA A 45 10.32 -27.17 0.52
C ALA A 45 10.02 -28.01 1.78
N ALA A 46 10.81 -27.85 2.85
CA ALA A 46 10.58 -28.47 4.15
C ALA A 46 9.34 -27.90 4.85
N GLN A 47 9.14 -26.58 4.84
CA GLN A 47 7.95 -25.93 5.40
C GLN A 47 6.68 -26.27 4.61
N LYS A 48 6.75 -26.34 3.27
CA LYS A 48 5.62 -26.82 2.44
C LYS A 48 5.20 -28.25 2.81
N ARG A 49 6.15 -29.13 3.13
CA ARG A 49 5.84 -30.51 3.57
C ARG A 49 5.24 -30.56 4.97
N LEU A 50 5.69 -29.70 5.88
CA LEU A 50 5.13 -29.59 7.24
C LEU A 50 3.73 -28.99 7.26
N SER A 51 3.45 -27.98 6.44
CA SER A 51 2.11 -27.37 6.32
C SER A 51 1.09 -28.33 5.71
N MET A 52 1.49 -29.18 4.75
CA MET A 52 0.63 -30.24 4.22
C MET A 52 0.32 -31.31 5.27
N ARG A 53 1.29 -31.73 6.09
CA ARG A 53 1.04 -32.68 7.20
C ARG A 53 0.13 -32.10 8.29
N ALA A 54 0.23 -30.79 8.57
CA ALA A 54 -0.66 -30.12 9.51
C ALA A 54 -2.11 -30.02 9.00
N SER A 55 -2.30 -29.90 7.68
CA SER A 55 -3.63 -29.88 7.08
C SER A 55 -4.28 -31.26 7.00
N ASP A 56 -3.50 -32.34 6.92
CA ASP A 56 -4.01 -33.71 7.03
C ASP A 56 -4.45 -34.08 8.46
N LEU A 57 -3.73 -33.59 9.49
CA LEU A 57 -4.12 -33.77 10.90
C LEU A 57 -5.41 -33.02 11.28
N ASN A 58 -5.70 -31.89 10.62
CA ASN A 58 -6.94 -31.13 10.83
C ASN A 58 -8.14 -31.74 10.12
N LYS A 59 -7.95 -32.54 9.05
CA LYS A 59 -9.05 -33.29 8.42
C LYS A 59 -9.53 -34.47 9.28
N SER A 60 -8.69 -35.03 10.14
CA SER A 60 -9.06 -36.11 11.08
C SER A 60 -9.81 -35.66 12.34
N LYS A 61 -10.02 -34.35 12.57
CA LYS A 61 -10.81 -33.81 13.70
C LYS A 61 -12.24 -33.40 13.33
N ALA A 62 -12.65 -33.56 12.07
CA ALA A 62 -14.01 -33.27 11.61
C ALA A 62 -14.95 -34.47 11.83
N ALA A 63 -15.15 -34.85 13.09
CA ALA A 63 -16.28 -35.67 13.53
C ALA A 63 -16.60 -35.33 14.99
N ALA A 64 -17.11 -34.11 15.21
CA ALA A 64 -17.74 -33.75 16.48
C ALA A 64 -19.27 -33.88 16.33
N PRO A 65 -19.98 -34.43 17.33
CA PRO A 65 -21.41 -34.72 17.24
C PRO A 65 -22.24 -33.43 17.24
N ALA A 66 -23.39 -33.49 16.55
CA ALA A 66 -24.35 -32.41 16.31
C ALA A 66 -25.12 -31.92 17.56
N ALA A 67 -24.49 -31.85 18.74
CA ALA A 67 -25.15 -31.60 20.02
C ALA A 67 -24.53 -30.43 20.80
N LEU A 68 -24.26 -29.30 20.14
CA LEU A 68 -23.99 -28.00 20.76
C LEU A 68 -24.58 -26.88 19.88
N ARG A 69 -25.89 -26.95 19.60
CA ARG A 69 -26.62 -25.75 19.18
C ARG A 69 -26.94 -24.97 20.44
N GLY A 70 -26.04 -24.04 20.80
CA GLY A 70 -26.35 -22.99 21.76
C GLY A 70 -27.59 -22.20 21.32
N PRO A 71 -28.17 -21.37 22.21
CA PRO A 71 -29.29 -20.51 21.86
C PRO A 71 -28.92 -19.72 20.59
N ALA A 72 -29.89 -19.56 19.69
CA ALA A 72 -29.70 -18.83 18.43
C ALA A 72 -28.94 -17.53 18.74
N SER A 73 -27.71 -17.43 18.23
CA SER A 73 -26.93 -16.19 18.32
C SER A 73 -27.85 -15.06 17.92
N ALA A 74 -28.02 -14.06 18.79
CA ALA A 74 -28.70 -12.83 18.41
C ALA A 74 -28.13 -12.35 17.07
N ALA A 75 -29.00 -11.85 16.18
CA ALA A 75 -28.54 -11.28 14.93
C ALA A 75 -27.61 -10.11 15.27
N VAL A 76 -26.41 -10.10 14.70
CA VAL A 76 -25.41 -9.04 14.89
C VAL A 76 -26.02 -7.73 14.43
N THR A 77 -26.01 -6.71 15.30
CA THR A 77 -26.64 -5.42 15.02
C THR A 77 -25.63 -4.39 14.55
N VAL A 78 -26.14 -3.25 14.10
CA VAL A 78 -25.33 -2.09 13.72
C VAL A 78 -24.48 -1.60 14.88
N GLU A 79 -25.02 -1.63 16.09
CA GLU A 79 -24.32 -1.21 17.31
C GLU A 79 -23.15 -2.14 17.65
N ASP A 80 -23.24 -3.42 17.27
CA ASP A 80 -22.19 -4.40 17.55
C ASP A 80 -20.96 -4.22 16.65
N VAL A 81 -21.16 -3.90 15.36
CA VAL A 81 -20.09 -4.01 14.34
C VAL A 81 -19.99 -2.84 13.37
N GLY A 82 -20.86 -1.84 13.50
CA GLY A 82 -20.95 -0.69 12.60
C GLY A 82 -21.59 -1.04 11.26
N ASP A 83 -20.95 -1.88 10.45
CA ASP A 83 -21.45 -2.31 9.13
C ASP A 83 -21.81 -3.80 9.13
N VAL A 84 -23.07 -4.09 9.47
CA VAL A 84 -23.63 -5.46 9.54
C VAL A 84 -23.54 -6.19 8.21
N GLU A 85 -23.69 -5.48 7.08
CA GLU A 85 -23.69 -6.10 5.75
C GLU A 85 -22.33 -6.69 5.38
N SER A 86 -21.25 -6.08 5.89
CA SER A 86 -19.88 -6.55 5.69
C SER A 86 -19.45 -7.65 6.67
N PHE A 87 -20.16 -7.78 7.80
CA PHE A 87 -19.72 -8.63 8.91
C PHE A 87 -19.65 -10.11 8.53
N GLY A 88 -18.54 -10.76 8.88
CA GLY A 88 -18.30 -12.18 8.59
C GLY A 88 -17.99 -12.49 7.13
N ARG A 89 -17.93 -11.50 6.23
CA ARG A 89 -17.59 -11.70 4.81
C ARG A 89 -16.08 -11.78 4.62
N GLN A 90 -15.69 -12.55 3.60
CA GLN A 90 -14.28 -12.67 3.21
C GLN A 90 -13.85 -11.42 2.43
N VAL A 91 -12.66 -10.90 2.71
CA VAL A 91 -12.05 -9.86 1.90
C VAL A 91 -11.49 -10.47 0.61
N ILE A 92 -11.78 -9.85 -0.53
CA ILE A 92 -11.31 -10.25 -1.85
C ILE A 92 -10.52 -9.11 -2.49
N TYR A 93 -9.46 -9.49 -3.21
CA TYR A 93 -8.61 -8.56 -3.93
C TYR A 93 -9.20 -8.28 -5.32
N LEU A 94 -9.51 -7.02 -5.61
CA LEU A 94 -10.23 -6.64 -6.83
C LEU A 94 -9.32 -6.09 -7.92
N GLY A 95 -8.18 -5.49 -7.56
CA GLY A 95 -7.25 -4.98 -8.54
C GLY A 95 -6.09 -4.17 -7.95
N LEU A 96 -5.12 -3.90 -8.81
CA LEU A 96 -3.95 -3.06 -8.57
C LEU A 96 -3.79 -2.10 -9.76
N THR A 97 -3.41 -0.87 -9.47
CA THR A 97 -2.90 0.07 -10.47
C THR A 97 -1.83 0.97 -9.84
N SER A 98 -1.12 1.73 -10.65
CA SER A 98 -0.07 2.63 -10.18
C SER A 98 0.05 3.87 -11.04
N ALA A 99 0.53 4.95 -10.43
CA ALA A 99 0.93 6.18 -11.12
C ALA A 99 2.27 6.68 -10.58
N PHE A 100 2.98 7.42 -11.42
CA PHE A 100 4.31 7.96 -11.12
C PHE A 100 4.30 9.47 -11.35
N VAL A 101 4.68 10.23 -10.32
CA VAL A 101 4.79 11.68 -10.37
C VAL A 101 6.23 12.08 -10.18
N THR A 102 6.73 12.97 -11.03
CA THR A 102 8.01 13.66 -10.85
C THR A 102 7.79 15.16 -10.75
N LEU A 103 8.49 15.80 -9.80
CA LEU A 103 8.72 17.24 -9.83
C LEU A 103 10.21 17.45 -10.03
N GLU A 104 10.58 18.13 -11.10
CA GLU A 104 11.97 18.32 -11.54
C GLU A 104 12.09 19.66 -12.29
N GLU A 105 13.30 20.09 -12.61
CA GLU A 105 13.53 21.39 -13.26
C GLU A 105 12.85 21.48 -14.63
N THR A 106 12.86 20.39 -15.39
CA THR A 106 12.26 20.33 -16.73
C THR A 106 11.54 19.01 -16.93
N CYS A 107 10.33 19.05 -17.47
CA CYS A 107 9.57 17.85 -17.77
C CYS A 107 9.81 17.35 -19.20
N PRO A 108 9.99 16.04 -19.42
CA PRO A 108 10.10 15.47 -20.75
C PRO A 108 8.81 15.69 -21.56
N SER A 109 8.96 16.02 -22.84
CA SER A 109 7.86 16.13 -23.81
C SER A 109 8.22 15.37 -25.09
N PRO A 110 7.43 14.37 -25.50
CA PRO A 110 6.21 13.87 -24.84
C PRO A 110 6.52 13.12 -23.53
N SER A 111 5.49 12.90 -22.70
CA SER A 111 5.64 12.05 -21.51
C SER A 111 6.11 10.64 -21.91
N PRO A 112 7.03 10.00 -21.15
CA PRO A 112 7.60 8.70 -21.52
C PRO A 112 6.57 7.56 -21.51
N SER A 113 5.53 7.68 -20.68
CA SER A 113 4.46 6.69 -20.57
C SER A 113 3.16 7.35 -20.05
N PRO A 114 1.98 6.76 -20.32
CA PRO A 114 0.69 7.37 -19.94
C PRO A 114 0.42 7.44 -18.43
N ASP A 115 1.20 6.70 -17.62
CA ASP A 115 1.14 6.66 -16.16
C ASP A 115 2.23 7.52 -15.47
N GLN A 116 3.04 8.23 -16.27
CA GLN A 116 4.04 9.19 -15.81
C GLN A 116 3.55 10.62 -15.95
N PHE A 117 3.57 11.32 -14.83
CA PHE A 117 3.12 12.70 -14.68
C PHE A 117 4.29 13.54 -14.19
N CYS A 118 4.47 14.71 -14.80
CA CYS A 118 5.57 15.59 -14.42
C CYS A 118 5.06 17.02 -14.23
N GLN A 119 5.58 17.67 -13.18
CA GLN A 119 5.38 19.10 -12.92
C GLN A 119 6.75 19.79 -12.85
N PRO A 120 7.04 20.79 -13.69
CA PRO A 120 8.27 21.55 -13.55
C PRO A 120 8.26 22.32 -12.23
N LEU A 121 9.40 22.31 -11.54
CA LEU A 121 9.62 23.08 -10.32
C LEU A 121 9.59 24.58 -10.62
N ASN A 122 9.13 25.35 -9.64
CA ASN A 122 9.22 26.80 -9.69
C ASN A 122 10.71 27.20 -9.72
N PRO A 123 11.18 27.92 -10.76
CA PRO A 123 12.59 28.25 -10.91
C PRO A 123 13.06 29.29 -9.88
N ALA A 124 12.14 30.03 -9.25
CA ALA A 124 12.49 30.93 -8.17
C ALA A 124 12.83 30.14 -6.90
N VAL A 125 14.03 30.36 -6.35
CA VAL A 125 14.47 29.73 -5.09
C VAL A 125 13.43 29.96 -3.98
N GLY A 126 12.97 28.86 -3.37
CA GLY A 126 11.95 28.90 -2.32
C GLY A 126 10.52 29.16 -2.81
N GLY A 127 10.31 29.33 -4.12
CA GLY A 127 9.01 29.42 -4.75
C GLY A 127 8.18 28.17 -4.53
N LEU A 128 6.88 28.35 -4.32
CA LEU A 128 5.95 27.23 -4.20
C LEU A 128 5.69 26.65 -5.60
N THR A 129 5.90 25.35 -5.73
CA THR A 129 5.45 24.56 -6.88
C THR A 129 4.15 23.88 -6.48
N ALA A 130 3.03 24.25 -7.11
CA ALA A 130 1.76 23.54 -6.93
C ALA A 130 1.57 22.54 -8.08
N PHE A 131 0.96 21.40 -7.78
CA PHE A 131 0.61 20.39 -8.77
C PHE A 131 -0.77 19.82 -8.51
N SER A 132 -1.44 19.43 -9.59
CA SER A 132 -2.73 18.75 -9.57
C SER A 132 -2.79 17.81 -10.77
N PHE A 133 -2.93 16.53 -10.49
CA PHE A 133 -3.07 15.49 -11.50
C PHE A 133 -4.34 14.71 -11.24
N GLU A 134 -5.16 14.58 -12.28
CA GLU A 134 -6.40 13.85 -12.25
C GLU A 134 -6.32 12.64 -13.17
N ASP A 135 -7.14 11.64 -12.89
CA ASP A 135 -7.28 10.44 -13.71
C ASP A 135 -5.98 9.67 -13.95
N MET A 136 -5.11 9.64 -12.95
CA MET A 136 -3.73 9.20 -13.09
C MET A 136 -3.58 7.69 -13.25
N ALA A 137 -4.45 6.95 -12.58
CA ALA A 137 -4.47 5.50 -12.61
C ALA A 137 -5.91 5.02 -12.43
N ARG A 138 -6.35 4.10 -13.29
CA ARG A 138 -7.74 3.64 -13.34
C ARG A 138 -7.86 2.14 -13.06
N ILE A 139 -8.87 1.78 -12.28
CA ILE A 139 -9.33 0.39 -12.10
C ILE A 139 -10.79 0.33 -12.53
N LYS A 140 -11.10 -0.51 -13.52
CA LYS A 140 -12.47 -0.82 -13.93
C LYS A 140 -12.91 -2.10 -13.24
N LEU A 141 -13.85 -1.99 -12.31
CA LEU A 141 -14.47 -3.10 -11.62
C LEU A 141 -15.72 -3.53 -12.40
N PRO A 142 -15.81 -4.79 -12.85
CA PRO A 142 -17.05 -5.33 -13.38
C PRO A 142 -18.21 -5.16 -12.39
N GLY A 143 -19.43 -5.12 -12.91
CA GLY A 143 -20.61 -5.21 -12.05
C GLY A 143 -20.54 -6.47 -11.19
N LYS A 144 -21.01 -6.39 -9.95
CA LYS A 144 -21.01 -7.51 -9.01
C LYS A 144 -19.63 -7.96 -8.52
N SER A 145 -18.60 -7.11 -8.64
CA SER A 145 -17.26 -7.40 -8.12
C SER A 145 -17.18 -7.49 -6.59
N THR A 146 -18.08 -6.84 -5.87
CA THR A 146 -18.15 -6.84 -4.41
C THR A 146 -19.61 -6.93 -3.93
N HIS A 147 -19.84 -7.19 -2.64
CA HIS A 147 -21.18 -7.29 -2.07
C HIS A 147 -21.70 -5.94 -1.58
N SER A 148 -21.00 -5.34 -0.63
CA SER A 148 -21.45 -4.14 0.08
C SER A 148 -20.35 -3.14 0.42
N LEU A 149 -19.07 -3.50 0.26
CA LEU A 149 -17.93 -2.70 0.67
C LEU A 149 -16.83 -2.67 -0.40
N LEU A 150 -16.27 -1.50 -0.61
CA LEU A 150 -14.98 -1.28 -1.28
C LEU A 150 -14.03 -0.63 -0.28
N CYS A 151 -12.76 -1.00 -0.33
CA CYS A 151 -11.69 -0.38 0.43
C CYS A 151 -10.44 -0.25 -0.44
N TYR A 152 -9.63 0.78 -0.19
CA TYR A 152 -8.32 0.91 -0.82
C TYR A 152 -7.21 0.48 0.15
N TRP A 153 -6.15 -0.09 -0.41
CA TRP A 153 -4.82 -0.13 0.20
C TRP A 153 -3.89 0.70 -0.67
N PHE A 154 -3.39 1.80 -0.12
CA PHE A 154 -2.57 2.77 -0.81
C PHE A 154 -1.13 2.68 -0.30
N SER A 155 -0.17 2.55 -1.21
CA SER A 155 1.25 2.45 -0.88
C SER A 155 2.04 3.53 -1.60
N PRO A 156 2.16 4.74 -1.01
CA PRO A 156 3.03 5.76 -1.55
C PRO A 156 4.49 5.43 -1.25
N LEU A 157 5.33 5.63 -2.25
CA LEU A 157 6.78 5.72 -2.10
C LEU A 157 7.18 7.13 -2.53
N LEU A 158 7.60 7.94 -1.56
CA LEU A 158 8.04 9.31 -1.76
C LEU A 158 9.57 9.36 -1.66
N THR A 159 10.20 10.00 -2.64
CA THR A 159 11.60 10.43 -2.59
C THR A 159 11.61 11.94 -2.77
N THR A 160 12.29 12.66 -1.89
CA THR A 160 12.37 14.13 -1.96
C THR A 160 13.79 14.56 -1.70
N SER A 161 14.35 15.32 -2.63
CA SER A 161 15.64 15.99 -2.47
C SER A 161 15.39 17.42 -2.03
N TYR A 162 15.64 17.71 -0.75
CA TYR A 162 15.55 19.05 -0.18
C TYR A 162 16.85 19.81 -0.38
N SER A 163 16.75 21.12 -0.58
CA SER A 163 17.90 21.99 -0.78
C SER A 163 17.61 23.42 -0.37
N ASN A 164 18.52 24.03 0.39
CA ASN A 164 18.49 25.45 0.75
C ASN A 164 19.74 26.16 0.25
N PRO A 165 19.72 26.75 -0.96
CA PRO A 165 20.86 27.50 -1.48
C PRO A 165 20.96 28.93 -0.92
N THR A 166 20.08 29.33 0.00
CA THR A 166 20.06 30.70 0.54
C THR A 166 21.01 30.89 1.72
N GLY A 167 21.23 32.14 2.13
CA GLY A 167 22.08 32.49 3.27
C GLY A 167 21.38 32.44 4.65
N SER A 168 20.11 32.04 4.72
CA SER A 168 19.36 31.96 5.98
C SER A 168 18.66 30.60 6.11
N ARG A 169 18.29 30.23 7.34
CA ARG A 169 17.52 29.02 7.60
C ARG A 169 16.12 29.14 6.99
N VAL A 170 15.66 28.08 6.34
CA VAL A 170 14.32 28.00 5.73
C VAL A 170 13.62 26.69 6.10
N THR A 171 12.38 26.52 5.67
CA THR A 171 11.63 25.27 5.86
C THR A 171 11.26 24.67 4.50
N GLY A 172 11.89 23.55 4.16
CA GLY A 172 11.47 22.70 3.06
C GLY A 172 10.07 22.15 3.30
N LEU A 173 9.30 22.01 2.22
CA LEU A 173 7.93 21.50 2.26
C LEU A 173 7.74 20.52 1.13
N MET A 174 7.15 19.38 1.45
CA MET A 174 6.47 18.52 0.48
C MET A 174 5.13 18.13 1.08
N ARG A 175 4.03 18.32 0.35
CA ARG A 175 2.71 17.83 0.76
C ARG A 175 1.96 17.27 -0.43
N TYR A 176 1.17 16.25 -0.16
CA TYR A 176 0.27 15.67 -1.15
C TYR A 176 -1.02 15.19 -0.47
N THR A 177 -2.10 15.25 -1.23
CA THR A 177 -3.43 14.81 -0.85
C THR A 177 -3.97 13.95 -1.99
N PRO A 178 -4.00 12.62 -1.82
CA PRO A 178 -4.58 11.75 -2.82
C PRO A 178 -6.11 11.71 -2.65
N THR A 179 -6.82 11.62 -3.76
CA THR A 179 -8.27 11.45 -3.80
C THR A 179 -8.65 10.39 -4.82
N LEU A 180 -9.86 9.85 -4.71
CA LEU A 180 -10.39 8.89 -5.66
C LEU A 180 -11.66 9.42 -6.29
N THR A 181 -11.72 9.37 -7.62
CA THR A 181 -12.96 9.60 -8.36
C THR A 181 -13.61 8.26 -8.68
N VAL A 182 -14.82 8.06 -8.19
CA VAL A 182 -15.61 6.85 -8.42
C VAL A 182 -16.71 7.17 -9.42
N LYS A 183 -16.68 6.50 -10.57
CA LYS A 183 -17.69 6.62 -11.63
C LYS A 183 -18.60 5.40 -11.65
N ASN A 184 -19.90 5.61 -11.58
CA ASN A 184 -20.91 4.54 -11.58
C ASN A 184 -22.21 5.04 -12.24
N PRO A 185 -22.83 4.27 -13.16
CA PRO A 185 -24.06 4.70 -13.85
C PRO A 185 -25.24 5.04 -12.93
N VAL A 186 -25.30 4.49 -11.71
CA VAL A 186 -26.36 4.84 -10.75
C VAL A 186 -26.26 6.29 -10.31
N LEU A 187 -25.06 6.89 -10.35
CA LEU A 187 -24.83 8.29 -10.00
C LEU A 187 -25.21 9.26 -11.14
N ASP A 188 -25.58 8.76 -12.33
CA ASP A 188 -26.05 9.59 -13.45
C ASP A 188 -27.49 10.07 -13.29
N ASP A 189 -28.21 9.59 -12.28
CA ASP A 189 -29.58 10.03 -12.00
C ASP A 189 -29.60 11.53 -11.58
N PRO A 190 -30.22 12.43 -12.37
CA PRO A 190 -30.25 13.85 -12.05
C PRO A 190 -31.06 14.18 -10.79
N ALA A 191 -31.91 13.26 -10.32
CA ALA A 191 -32.61 13.40 -9.05
C ALA A 191 -31.74 13.08 -7.84
N LEU A 192 -30.58 12.42 -8.04
CA LEU A 192 -29.65 12.09 -6.97
C LEU A 192 -28.70 13.28 -6.75
N VAL A 193 -29.00 14.07 -5.73
CA VAL A 193 -28.26 15.28 -5.36
C VAL A 193 -27.18 14.95 -4.35
N ASP A 194 -25.95 15.39 -4.60
CA ASP A 194 -24.85 15.31 -3.65
C ASP A 194 -25.11 16.28 -2.48
N PRO A 195 -25.27 15.77 -1.23
CA PRO A 195 -25.59 16.62 -0.09
C PRO A 195 -24.47 17.59 0.28
N SER A 196 -23.23 17.36 -0.16
CA SER A 196 -22.10 18.23 0.13
C SER A 196 -22.00 19.44 -0.80
N THR A 197 -22.54 19.32 -2.02
CA THR A 197 -22.44 20.36 -3.06
C THR A 197 -23.79 20.96 -3.44
N GLY A 198 -24.90 20.27 -3.17
CA GLY A 198 -26.25 20.68 -3.55
C GLY A 198 -26.56 20.52 -5.04
N VAL A 199 -25.69 19.85 -5.80
CA VAL A 199 -25.87 19.58 -7.24
C VAL A 199 -25.95 18.07 -7.51
N PRO A 200 -26.50 17.62 -8.65
CA PRO A 200 -26.49 16.20 -9.01
C PRO A 200 -25.07 15.62 -9.11
N PHE A 201 -24.90 14.34 -8.75
CA PHE A 201 -23.60 13.66 -8.82
C PHE A 201 -23.01 13.61 -10.25
N GLY A 202 -23.85 13.60 -11.28
CA GLY A 202 -23.38 13.61 -12.68
C GLY A 202 -22.51 12.41 -13.05
N GLY A 203 -22.85 11.24 -12.51
CA GLY A 203 -22.17 9.97 -12.82
C GLY A 203 -20.94 9.66 -11.98
N GLN A 204 -20.55 10.58 -11.09
CA GLN A 204 -19.31 10.45 -10.35
C GLN A 204 -19.38 10.97 -8.93
N LEU A 205 -18.51 10.42 -8.10
CA LEU A 205 -18.33 10.78 -6.71
C LEU A 205 -16.84 10.98 -6.44
N LEU A 206 -16.46 12.12 -5.87
CA LEU A 206 -15.11 12.36 -5.38
C LEU A 206 -15.04 11.98 -3.90
N THR A 207 -14.05 11.17 -3.54
CA THR A 207 -13.81 10.77 -2.14
C THR A 207 -12.38 11.04 -1.74
N SER A 208 -12.22 11.53 -0.52
CA SER A 208 -10.91 11.83 0.07
C SER A 208 -10.26 10.54 0.58
N MET A 209 -8.93 10.52 0.59
CA MET A 209 -8.15 9.45 1.21
C MET A 209 -7.52 9.99 2.49
N THR A 210 -7.44 9.16 3.52
CA THR A 210 -6.77 9.49 4.79
C THR A 210 -5.24 9.49 4.67
N SER A 211 -4.72 9.28 3.47
CA SER A 211 -3.30 9.14 3.15
C SER A 211 -2.66 10.46 2.72
N SER A 212 -3.19 11.58 3.21
CA SER A 212 -2.64 12.91 2.96
C SER A 212 -1.48 13.17 3.89
N GLU A 213 -0.37 13.67 3.35
CA GLU A 213 0.86 13.87 4.12
C GLU A 213 1.40 15.30 3.96
N ILE A 214 2.04 15.78 5.02
CA ILE A 214 2.75 17.07 5.05
C ILE A 214 4.12 16.86 5.70
N PHE A 215 5.17 17.01 4.91
CA PHE A 215 6.56 16.95 5.35
C PHE A 215 7.11 18.37 5.42
N GLN A 216 7.55 18.79 6.60
CA GLN A 216 8.20 20.08 6.84
C GLN A 216 9.56 19.84 7.49
N VAL A 217 10.63 20.25 6.80
CA VAL A 217 11.99 20.03 7.30
C VAL A 217 12.72 21.37 7.40
N PRO A 218 13.27 21.73 8.57
CA PRO A 218 14.14 22.89 8.68
C PRO A 218 15.46 22.63 7.94
N LEU A 219 15.85 23.57 7.09
CA LEU A 219 17.08 23.51 6.29
C LEU A 219 17.98 24.68 6.68
N GLU A 220 19.17 24.38 7.21
CA GLU A 220 20.20 25.39 7.43
C GLU A 220 20.77 25.89 6.08
N PRO A 221 21.41 27.06 6.04
CA PRO A 221 22.05 27.57 4.82
C PRO A 221 23.00 26.55 4.17
N GLY A 222 22.86 26.33 2.86
CA GLY A 222 23.71 25.42 2.09
C GLY A 222 23.44 23.92 2.29
N VAL A 223 22.45 23.54 3.10
CA VAL A 223 22.10 22.13 3.32
C VAL A 223 21.30 21.58 2.16
N ALA A 224 21.72 20.41 1.68
CA ALA A 224 20.96 19.58 0.75
C ALA A 224 21.04 18.11 1.17
N PHE A 225 19.91 17.40 1.10
CA PHE A 225 19.85 15.96 1.35
C PHE A 225 18.64 15.35 0.65
N THR A 226 18.67 14.03 0.48
CA THR A 226 17.55 13.26 -0.04
C THR A 226 16.95 12.40 1.04
N GLU A 227 15.63 12.45 1.18
CA GLU A 227 14.85 11.60 2.05
C GLU A 227 13.98 10.65 1.21
N ARG A 228 13.78 9.44 1.73
CA ARG A 228 12.91 8.44 1.12
C ARG A 228 11.96 7.88 2.17
N THR A 229 10.67 8.09 1.94
CA THR A 229 9.60 7.64 2.83
C THR A 229 8.73 6.63 2.10
N ARG A 230 8.41 5.54 2.78
CA ARG A 230 7.51 4.51 2.29
C ARG A 230 6.53 4.16 3.37
N ASP A 231 5.26 4.27 3.06
CA ASP A 231 4.19 3.83 3.95
C ASP A 231 3.15 3.01 3.19
N SER A 232 2.22 2.40 3.90
CA SER A 232 1.02 1.81 3.34
C SER A 232 -0.16 2.07 4.25
N THR A 233 -1.14 2.78 3.71
CA THR A 233 -2.36 3.17 4.38
C THR A 233 -3.51 2.33 3.86
N VAL A 234 -4.29 1.79 4.79
CA VAL A 234 -5.53 1.07 4.50
C VAL A 234 -6.68 2.00 4.81
N CYS A 235 -7.74 1.96 4.01
CA CYS A 235 -8.91 2.78 4.26
C CYS A 235 -9.44 2.55 5.69
N MET A 236 -9.69 3.62 6.44
CA MET A 236 -10.17 3.52 7.82
C MET A 236 -11.68 3.27 7.91
N ALA A 237 -12.46 3.77 6.95
CA ALA A 237 -13.93 3.73 6.97
C ALA A 237 -14.54 3.13 5.69
N GLY A 238 -13.79 2.30 4.97
CA GLY A 238 -14.14 1.95 3.59
C GLY A 238 -13.75 3.06 2.60
N LEU A 239 -13.54 2.68 1.35
CA LEU A 239 -13.63 3.60 0.22
C LEU A 239 -15.10 4.01 0.03
N LEU A 240 -15.98 3.01 -0.04
CA LEU A 240 -17.43 3.14 -0.12
C LEU A 240 -18.06 1.89 0.51
N SER A 241 -19.09 2.08 1.32
CA SER A 241 -19.99 0.99 1.75
C SER A 241 -21.42 1.29 1.33
N LYS A 242 -22.26 0.25 1.25
CA LYS A 242 -23.69 0.39 0.99
C LYS A 242 -24.34 1.32 2.02
N ARG A 243 -23.99 1.15 3.28
CA ARG A 243 -24.42 2.03 4.37
C ARG A 243 -23.99 3.49 4.13
N ALA A 244 -22.73 3.74 3.78
CA ALA A 244 -22.24 5.09 3.52
C ALA A 244 -22.95 5.74 2.32
N LEU A 245 -23.24 4.98 1.27
CA LEU A 245 -24.05 5.46 0.12
C LEU A 245 -25.43 5.96 0.56
N ILE A 246 -26.06 5.28 1.52
CA ILE A 246 -27.39 5.65 2.01
C ILE A 246 -27.29 6.82 2.98
N GLU A 247 -26.48 6.68 4.02
CA GLU A 247 -26.45 7.62 5.15
C GLU A 247 -25.74 8.93 4.82
N ASN A 248 -24.66 8.87 4.04
CA ASN A 248 -23.83 10.05 3.77
C ASN A 248 -24.13 10.70 2.43
N TYR A 249 -24.59 9.91 1.46
CA TYR A 249 -24.83 10.37 0.09
C TYR A 249 -26.32 10.37 -0.31
N GLY A 250 -27.21 9.94 0.57
CA GLY A 250 -28.66 10.05 0.38
C GLY A 250 -29.24 9.07 -0.66
N LEU A 251 -28.50 8.03 -1.05
CA LEU A 251 -29.04 7.01 -1.95
C LEU A 251 -30.13 6.20 -1.23
N THR A 252 -31.15 5.79 -1.97
CA THR A 252 -32.09 4.78 -1.48
C THR A 252 -31.42 3.40 -1.37
N GLU A 253 -31.99 2.52 -0.55
CA GLU A 253 -31.55 1.11 -0.43
C GLU A 253 -31.47 0.40 -1.80
N ALA A 254 -32.41 0.69 -2.70
CA ALA A 254 -32.44 0.15 -4.05
C ALA A 254 -31.29 0.69 -4.91
N GLN A 255 -31.05 2.01 -4.89
CA GLN A 255 -29.93 2.63 -5.61
C GLN A 255 -28.58 2.15 -5.07
N ALA A 256 -28.40 2.08 -3.75
CA ALA A 256 -27.16 1.58 -3.14
C ALA A 256 -26.90 0.10 -3.49
N THR A 257 -27.95 -0.73 -3.55
CA THR A 257 -27.83 -2.11 -4.03
C THR A 257 -27.48 -2.17 -5.53
N GLU A 258 -28.08 -1.29 -6.33
CA GLU A 258 -27.84 -1.22 -7.77
C GLU A 258 -26.43 -0.72 -8.09
N PHE A 259 -25.87 0.16 -7.25
CA PHE A 259 -24.49 0.63 -7.35
C PHE A 259 -23.50 -0.54 -7.40
N PHE A 260 -23.61 -1.49 -6.47
CA PHE A 260 -22.73 -2.67 -6.42
C PHE A 260 -23.04 -3.75 -7.47
N LYS A 261 -24.19 -3.67 -8.15
CA LYS A 261 -24.52 -4.54 -9.28
C LYS A 261 -23.94 -4.01 -10.60
N ASN A 262 -23.74 -2.71 -10.71
CA ASN A 262 -23.24 -2.07 -11.92
C ASN A 262 -21.71 -1.93 -11.94
N PRO A 263 -21.10 -1.88 -13.15
CA PRO A 263 -19.67 -1.60 -13.28
C PRO A 263 -19.30 -0.28 -12.63
N THR A 264 -18.14 -0.25 -11.97
CA THR A 264 -17.61 0.94 -11.29
C THR A 264 -16.19 1.20 -11.77
N THR A 265 -15.86 2.44 -12.12
CA THR A 265 -14.48 2.85 -12.40
C THR A 265 -13.97 3.68 -11.26
N VAL A 266 -12.83 3.30 -10.67
CA VAL A 266 -12.14 4.08 -9.65
C VAL A 266 -10.91 4.70 -10.29
N SER A 267 -10.70 6.00 -10.12
CA SER A 267 -9.54 6.70 -10.61
C SER A 267 -8.80 7.46 -9.52
N LEU A 268 -7.46 7.39 -9.53
CA LEU A 268 -6.59 8.07 -8.60
C LEU A 268 -6.28 9.49 -9.07
N ASN A 269 -6.40 10.46 -8.16
CA ASN A 269 -5.94 11.83 -8.36
C ASN A 269 -4.98 12.20 -7.23
N VAL A 270 -4.13 13.20 -7.47
CA VAL A 270 -3.29 13.79 -6.44
C VAL A 270 -3.19 15.30 -6.64
N ILE A 271 -3.34 16.03 -5.54
CA ILE A 271 -3.00 17.44 -5.46
C ILE A 271 -1.91 17.66 -4.44
N GLY A 272 -1.09 18.68 -4.62
CA GLY A 272 -0.05 18.95 -3.65
C GLY A 272 0.79 20.17 -3.97
N SER A 273 1.84 20.34 -3.17
CA SER A 273 2.84 21.37 -3.43
C SER A 273 4.17 21.08 -2.75
N ALA A 274 5.22 21.66 -3.31
CA ALA A 274 6.57 21.57 -2.79
C ALA A 274 7.29 22.93 -2.81
N ARG A 275 8.25 23.14 -1.92
CA ARG A 275 9.20 24.28 -1.93
C ARG A 275 10.52 23.87 -1.29
N TYR A 276 11.61 24.52 -1.72
CA TYR A 276 12.99 24.17 -1.33
C TYR A 276 13.29 22.68 -1.58
N VAL A 277 12.88 22.19 -2.75
CA VAL A 277 13.17 20.85 -3.25
C VAL A 277 13.79 20.97 -4.63
N ASP A 278 14.77 20.12 -4.92
CA ASP A 278 15.40 20.01 -6.24
C ASP A 278 14.78 18.86 -7.05
N PHE A 279 14.18 17.89 -6.37
CA PHE A 279 13.51 16.75 -6.97
C PHE A 279 12.44 16.17 -6.04
N VAL A 280 11.32 15.75 -6.61
CA VAL A 280 10.36 14.87 -5.96
C VAL A 280 10.03 13.71 -6.90
N GLY A 281 10.12 12.49 -6.39
CA GLY A 281 9.60 11.30 -7.04
C GLY A 281 8.54 10.66 -6.16
N LEU A 282 7.30 10.57 -6.64
CA LEU A 282 6.18 9.98 -5.92
C LEU A 282 5.61 8.82 -6.75
N THR A 283 5.83 7.60 -6.28
CA THR A 283 5.18 6.40 -6.83
C THR A 283 3.97 6.06 -5.98
N MET A 284 2.81 5.95 -6.62
CA MET A 284 1.54 5.69 -5.93
C MET A 284 1.00 4.33 -6.37
N GLY A 285 1.05 3.33 -5.48
CA GLY A 285 0.39 2.05 -5.70
C GLY A 285 -1.02 2.06 -5.10
N LEU A 286 -2.04 1.85 -5.93
CA LEU A 286 -3.43 1.74 -5.49
C LEU A 286 -3.92 0.30 -5.65
N ARG A 287 -4.36 -0.31 -4.55
CA ARG A 287 -5.03 -1.60 -4.55
C ARG A 287 -6.46 -1.41 -4.10
N ILE A 288 -7.39 -2.11 -4.72
CA ILE A 288 -8.79 -2.11 -4.29
C ILE A 288 -9.14 -3.50 -3.80
N VAL A 289 -9.76 -3.57 -2.62
CA VAL A 289 -10.33 -4.78 -2.04
C VAL A 289 -11.83 -4.57 -1.83
N GLY A 290 -12.56 -5.67 -1.72
CA GLY A 290 -13.98 -5.65 -1.41
C GLY A 290 -14.38 -6.85 -0.56
N ASP A 291 -15.65 -6.93 -0.21
CA ASP A 291 -16.24 -8.06 0.48
C ASP A 291 -16.85 -9.06 -0.52
N LYS A 292 -16.63 -10.34 -0.23
CA LYS A 292 -17.15 -11.43 -1.05
C LYS A 292 -18.67 -11.46 -0.98
N ARG A 293 -19.29 -11.64 -2.15
CA ARG A 293 -20.72 -11.95 -2.28
C ARG A 293 -21.10 -13.26 -1.60
#